data_AF-A0A944ZH37-F1
#
_entry.id   AF-A0A944ZH37-F1
#
_cell.length_a   1.000
_cell.length_b   1.000
_cell.length_c   1.000
_cell.angle_alpha   90.00
_cell.angle_beta   90.00
_cell.angle_gamma   90.00
#
_symmetry.space_group_name_H-M   'P 1'
#
loop_
_entity.id
_entity.type
_entity.pdbx_description
1 polymer ?
#
loop_
_entity_poly.entity_id
_entity_poly.type
_entity_poly.pdbx_seq_one_letter_code
_entity_poly.pdbx_strand_id
1 'polypeptide(L)'
;MTVNKTLFLIFASLVILTGCRDRTQVTVAEIRPRETNSDHLQQALQVIDELDVSDFNQATTTSIFNFNLWSKLHDDDPQWVTPSLINTVPTALANTGLVQAIGGKLFIPLDINYLHETSWLHAIAQWVVADDLPHRMLWESYKPALADEVASEELTKVLKLFDWTVRNIQLAPLLDYPTIPANTEGPVKTVSQLGLPGPGYSRTNRDVLSLGVGDWWQRARIFVLLARQQGIDVVLLGLPAEFGKTNQPWLTAAIIGKELYLFDFKKGLPVFNAARTEIVTLNQLKADVDFGRTLFPVAHQQQPQETFDGLVGLIEADVVAVSHRMAILEKYLTGERQMVLTVAPSIISLRLRTEHQINRSKIWLPIYEGYLFEAALHAKLVAQDASALEFVNSTRDHSLFHEVPQLLEGRFKLLRGIFDDDEANLGVKGENGAKTLMMASRIPTKLIEGLVENEGVQQSLGLLKPSGTPNLLWRQILVNKQHTFVRAKDYASFCIAMIHMEQGHYQDAIEWFERRTIINTNEGAANAEGKEATPAVNAAANKNVPVGQPTVNIQDILSGNSLTHGVTEDISLTRSAFQDLALYNLARCYVALDQQAAAAELLQNSESEQQTGDQQLSKLLRE
;
A
#
# COMPACT_ATOMS: atom_id res chain seq x y z
N MET A 1 -75.46 13.64 -11.47
CA MET A 1 -74.70 13.13 -12.63
C MET A 1 -73.83 14.28 -13.14
N THR A 2 -72.50 14.32 -12.96
CA THR A 2 -71.45 13.49 -13.61
C THR A 2 -71.43 13.78 -15.12
N VAL A 3 -70.38 14.18 -15.83
CA VAL A 3 -68.91 14.09 -15.75
C VAL A 3 -68.36 15.23 -16.64
N ASN A 4 -67.30 15.96 -16.28
CA ASN A 4 -66.01 15.81 -16.98
C ASN A 4 -64.87 16.40 -16.14
N LYS A 5 -64.43 15.62 -15.14
CA LYS A 5 -63.15 15.78 -14.43
C LYS A 5 -61.99 15.06 -15.14
N THR A 6 -62.22 14.54 -16.34
CA THR A 6 -61.30 13.62 -17.03
C THR A 6 -60.21 14.32 -17.84
N LEU A 7 -60.31 15.62 -18.10
CA LEU A 7 -59.32 16.33 -18.93
C LEU A 7 -58.15 16.95 -18.13
N PHE A 8 -58.31 17.16 -16.83
CA PHE A 8 -57.26 17.75 -15.98
C PHE A 8 -56.28 16.71 -15.40
N LEU A 9 -56.61 15.42 -15.51
CA LEU A 9 -55.77 14.31 -15.03
C LEU A 9 -54.74 13.81 -16.05
N ILE A 10 -54.86 14.20 -17.32
CA ILE A 10 -53.95 13.73 -18.39
C ILE A 10 -52.71 14.63 -18.54
N PHE A 11 -52.76 15.89 -18.08
CA PHE A 11 -51.60 16.79 -18.14
C PHE A 11 -50.72 16.75 -16.89
N ALA A 12 -51.24 16.26 -15.76
CA ALA A 12 -50.46 16.08 -14.52
C ALA A 12 -49.71 14.74 -14.47
N SER A 13 -50.03 13.77 -15.35
CA SER A 13 -49.36 12.47 -15.42
C SER A 13 -48.13 12.42 -16.35
N LEU A 14 -47.81 13.51 -17.07
CA LEU A 14 -46.70 13.52 -18.04
C LEU A 14 -45.42 14.22 -17.54
N VAL A 15 -45.36 14.66 -16.28
CA VAL A 15 -44.21 15.39 -15.70
C VAL A 15 -43.50 14.60 -14.57
N ILE A 16 -43.84 13.33 -14.35
CA ILE A 16 -43.19 12.46 -13.32
C ILE A 16 -42.33 11.36 -13.98
N LEU A 17 -41.67 11.64 -15.11
CA LEU A 17 -40.73 10.70 -15.75
C LEU A 17 -39.36 11.31 -16.08
N THR A 18 -38.93 12.30 -15.30
CA THR A 18 -37.50 12.64 -15.19
C THR A 18 -37.05 12.39 -13.75
N GLY A 19 -37.09 11.12 -13.35
CA GLY A 19 -36.42 10.67 -12.14
C GLY A 19 -34.91 10.67 -12.38
N CYS A 20 -34.17 11.42 -11.55
CA CYS A 20 -32.75 11.20 -11.31
C CYS A 20 -32.56 9.71 -11.01
N ARG A 21 -31.97 8.99 -11.97
CA ARG A 21 -31.64 7.58 -11.79
C ARG A 21 -30.40 7.54 -10.91
N ASP A 22 -30.62 7.16 -9.66
CA ASP A 22 -29.56 6.78 -8.74
C ASP A 22 -28.70 5.70 -9.41
N ARG A 23 -27.40 5.97 -9.53
CA ARG A 23 -26.45 5.12 -10.25
C ARG A 23 -25.93 3.94 -9.40
N THR A 24 -26.45 3.76 -8.19
CA THR A 24 -25.91 2.81 -7.21
C THR A 24 -26.71 1.51 -7.06
N GLN A 25 -27.84 1.34 -7.76
CA GLN A 25 -28.61 0.09 -7.68
C GLN A 25 -28.93 -0.46 -9.06
N VAL A 26 -28.06 -1.35 -9.55
CA VAL A 26 -28.48 -2.36 -10.53
C VAL A 26 -29.27 -3.41 -9.77
N THR A 27 -30.55 -3.56 -10.11
CA THR A 27 -31.42 -4.59 -9.55
C THR A 27 -30.87 -5.98 -9.92
N VAL A 28 -30.34 -6.72 -8.94
CA VAL A 28 -29.71 -8.05 -9.08
C VAL A 28 -30.69 -9.16 -9.54
N ALA A 29 -31.95 -8.82 -9.83
CA ALA A 29 -33.02 -9.80 -10.04
C ALA A 29 -33.05 -10.50 -11.42
N GLU A 30 -32.23 -10.11 -12.40
CA GLU A 30 -32.28 -10.69 -13.76
C GLU A 30 -31.03 -11.48 -14.21
N ILE A 31 -30.08 -11.75 -13.32
CA ILE A 31 -28.99 -12.69 -13.62
C ILE A 31 -29.47 -14.10 -13.24
N ARG A 32 -30.05 -14.85 -14.18
CA ARG A 32 -30.24 -16.30 -14.00
C ARG A 32 -28.85 -16.97 -14.07
N PRO A 33 -28.34 -17.58 -12.99
CA PRO A 33 -27.12 -18.36 -13.06
C PRO A 33 -27.42 -19.62 -13.89
N ARG A 34 -26.74 -19.80 -15.02
CA ARG A 34 -26.55 -21.15 -15.55
C ARG A 34 -25.50 -21.80 -14.65
N GLU A 35 -25.84 -22.91 -14.01
CA GLU A 35 -25.04 -23.58 -12.98
C GLU A 35 -23.58 -23.86 -13.39
N THR A 36 -23.28 -24.02 -14.68
CA THR A 36 -21.90 -24.24 -15.18
C THR A 36 -21.09 -22.94 -15.38
N ASN A 37 -21.76 -21.78 -15.45
CA ASN A 37 -21.12 -20.49 -15.70
C ASN A 37 -20.65 -19.80 -14.41
N SER A 38 -21.31 -20.08 -13.28
CA SER A 38 -20.86 -19.63 -11.95
C SER A 38 -19.57 -20.32 -11.52
N ASP A 39 -19.35 -21.57 -11.96
CA ASP A 39 -18.23 -22.39 -11.50
C ASP A 39 -16.86 -21.82 -11.89
N HIS A 40 -16.68 -21.32 -13.12
CA HIS A 40 -15.38 -20.77 -13.53
C HIS A 40 -15.04 -19.47 -12.81
N LEU A 41 -16.01 -18.58 -12.58
CA LEU A 41 -15.79 -17.36 -11.81
C LEU A 41 -15.46 -17.70 -10.35
N GLN A 42 -16.23 -18.61 -9.75
CA GLN A 42 -16.00 -19.04 -8.38
C GLN A 42 -14.62 -19.70 -8.21
N GLN A 43 -14.22 -20.56 -9.15
CA GLN A 43 -12.88 -21.17 -9.15
C GLN A 43 -11.79 -20.12 -9.28
N ALA A 44 -11.94 -19.15 -10.20
CA ALA A 44 -10.95 -18.08 -10.36
C ALA A 44 -10.82 -17.24 -9.08
N LEU A 45 -11.95 -16.83 -8.49
CA LEU A 45 -11.97 -16.03 -7.26
C LEU A 45 -11.43 -16.82 -6.05
N GLN A 46 -11.71 -18.12 -5.96
CA GLN A 46 -11.12 -18.96 -4.91
C GLN A 46 -9.59 -19.00 -5.03
N VAL A 47 -9.04 -19.10 -6.24
CA VAL A 47 -7.59 -19.03 -6.44
C VAL A 47 -7.05 -17.67 -5.99
N ILE A 48 -7.76 -16.57 -6.27
CA ILE A 48 -7.36 -15.22 -5.78
C ILE A 48 -7.31 -15.16 -4.25
N ASP A 49 -8.30 -15.75 -3.56
CA ASP A 49 -8.32 -15.77 -2.10
C ASP A 49 -7.17 -16.60 -1.50
N GLU A 50 -6.79 -17.68 -2.18
CA GLU A 50 -5.70 -18.59 -1.79
C GLU A 50 -4.31 -18.11 -2.25
N LEU A 51 -4.20 -16.97 -2.95
CA LEU A 51 -2.92 -16.43 -3.45
C LEU A 51 -1.94 -16.06 -2.34
N ASP A 52 -2.42 -15.87 -1.11
CA ASP A 52 -1.58 -15.58 0.05
C ASP A 52 -0.61 -16.72 0.38
N VAL A 53 -1.00 -17.97 0.10
CA VAL A 53 -0.27 -19.19 0.48
C VAL A 53 0.13 -20.07 -0.72
N SER A 54 -0.27 -19.69 -1.93
CA SER A 54 -0.09 -20.49 -3.16
C SER A 54 1.14 -20.10 -3.97
N ASP A 55 1.61 -21.00 -4.84
CA ASP A 55 2.59 -20.65 -5.88
C ASP A 55 1.98 -19.63 -6.84
N PHE A 56 2.55 -18.42 -6.85
CA PHE A 56 1.98 -17.30 -7.58
C PHE A 56 1.91 -17.54 -9.09
N ASN A 57 2.88 -18.24 -9.69
CA ASN A 57 2.92 -18.48 -11.14
C ASN A 57 1.85 -19.50 -11.56
N GLN A 58 1.73 -20.60 -10.79
CA GLN A 58 0.71 -21.61 -11.03
C GLN A 58 -0.70 -21.04 -10.80
N ALA A 59 -0.90 -20.30 -9.71
CA ALA A 59 -2.17 -19.66 -9.39
C ALA A 59 -2.56 -18.61 -10.44
N THR A 60 -1.59 -17.83 -10.94
CA THR A 60 -1.81 -16.86 -12.05
C THR A 60 -2.30 -17.56 -13.30
N THR A 61 -1.65 -18.65 -13.72
CA THR A 61 -2.03 -19.39 -14.93
C THR A 61 -3.44 -19.96 -14.81
N THR A 62 -3.75 -20.59 -13.67
CA THR A 62 -5.08 -21.18 -13.40
C THR A 62 -6.17 -20.12 -13.34
N SER A 63 -5.89 -18.98 -12.71
CA SER A 63 -6.84 -17.86 -12.60
C SER A 63 -7.15 -17.27 -13.97
N ILE A 64 -6.13 -16.97 -14.77
CA ILE A 64 -6.29 -16.43 -16.13
C ILE A 64 -7.12 -17.37 -16.99
N PHE A 65 -6.86 -18.68 -16.93
CA PHE A 65 -7.63 -19.67 -17.68
C PHE A 65 -9.12 -19.61 -17.34
N ASN A 66 -9.45 -19.66 -16.05
CA ASN A 66 -10.84 -19.65 -15.59
C ASN A 66 -11.54 -18.31 -15.86
N PHE A 67 -10.88 -17.17 -15.58
CA PHE A 67 -11.42 -15.86 -15.92
C PHE A 67 -11.70 -15.71 -17.42
N ASN A 68 -10.81 -16.22 -18.28
CA ASN A 68 -11.01 -16.12 -19.72
C ASN A 68 -12.10 -17.06 -20.25
N LEU A 69 -12.31 -18.23 -19.63
CA LEU A 69 -13.48 -19.06 -19.94
C LEU A 69 -14.77 -18.37 -19.52
N TRP A 70 -14.79 -17.79 -18.33
CA TRP A 70 -15.93 -17.02 -17.84
C TRP A 70 -16.23 -15.79 -18.71
N SER A 71 -15.21 -14.98 -19.05
CA SER A 71 -15.35 -13.75 -19.85
C SER A 71 -15.88 -14.00 -21.26
N LYS A 72 -15.55 -15.15 -21.89
CA LYS A 72 -16.09 -15.56 -23.20
C LYS A 72 -17.60 -15.76 -23.20
N LEU A 73 -18.20 -16.02 -22.05
CA LEU A 73 -19.63 -16.32 -21.91
C LEU A 73 -20.47 -15.08 -21.58
N HIS A 74 -19.82 -13.92 -21.39
CA HIS A 74 -20.47 -12.67 -21.00
C HIS A 74 -20.34 -11.62 -22.09
N ASP A 75 -21.43 -10.88 -22.32
CA ASP A 75 -21.46 -9.82 -23.32
C ASP A 75 -20.59 -8.63 -22.92
N ASP A 76 -20.31 -7.78 -23.89
CA ASP A 76 -19.64 -6.50 -23.66
C ASP A 76 -20.52 -5.62 -22.78
N ASP A 77 -19.92 -4.90 -21.84
CA ASP A 77 -20.63 -3.85 -21.13
C ASP A 77 -20.96 -2.68 -22.07
N PRO A 78 -22.24 -2.42 -22.40
CA PRO A 78 -22.62 -1.34 -23.31
C PRO A 78 -22.41 0.06 -22.72
N GLN A 79 -22.23 0.16 -21.40
CA GLN A 79 -21.98 1.43 -20.72
C GLN A 79 -20.49 1.75 -20.63
N TRP A 80 -19.63 0.77 -20.87
CA TRP A 80 -18.19 0.97 -20.81
C TRP A 80 -17.70 1.71 -22.05
N VAL A 81 -16.92 2.76 -21.83
CA VAL A 81 -16.27 3.54 -22.88
C VAL A 81 -14.82 3.78 -22.47
N THR A 82 -13.91 3.72 -23.44
CA THR A 82 -12.50 4.05 -23.19
C THR A 82 -12.41 5.47 -22.59
N PRO A 83 -11.85 5.63 -21.38
CA PRO A 83 -11.83 6.94 -20.75
C PRO A 83 -11.00 7.95 -21.55
N SER A 84 -11.60 9.09 -21.87
CA SER A 84 -10.93 10.14 -22.66
C SER A 84 -9.66 10.69 -22.00
N LEU A 85 -9.55 10.60 -20.68
CA LEU A 85 -8.37 11.05 -19.94
C LEU A 85 -7.12 10.19 -20.22
N ILE A 86 -7.28 8.98 -20.77
CA ILE A 86 -6.17 8.13 -21.21
C ILE A 86 -5.34 8.81 -22.31
N ASN A 87 -5.96 9.70 -23.09
CA ASN A 87 -5.25 10.50 -24.11
C ASN A 87 -4.28 11.52 -23.49
N THR A 88 -4.28 11.71 -22.17
CA THR A 88 -3.30 12.56 -21.46
C THR A 88 -2.02 11.82 -21.10
N VAL A 89 -1.98 10.49 -21.26
CA VAL A 89 -0.78 9.68 -21.03
C VAL A 89 0.27 10.02 -22.10
N PRO A 90 1.53 10.31 -21.73
CA PRO A 90 2.59 10.60 -22.70
C PRO A 90 2.76 9.48 -23.73
N THR A 91 3.01 9.86 -24.98
CA THR A 91 3.17 8.93 -26.12
C THR A 91 4.17 7.81 -25.84
N ALA A 92 5.27 8.11 -25.13
CA ALA A 92 6.29 7.13 -24.78
C ALA A 92 5.75 5.99 -23.89
N LEU A 93 4.80 6.28 -23.00
CA LEU A 93 4.11 5.28 -22.17
C LEU A 93 2.94 4.64 -22.92
N ALA A 94 2.20 5.42 -23.71
CA ALA A 94 1.07 4.92 -24.50
C ALA A 94 1.48 3.87 -25.55
N ASN A 95 2.70 3.93 -26.07
CA ASN A 95 3.20 2.99 -27.09
C ASN A 95 3.72 1.66 -26.52
N THR A 96 3.63 1.43 -25.21
CA THR A 96 4.20 0.24 -24.54
C THR A 96 3.34 -1.02 -24.63
N GLY A 97 2.11 -0.92 -25.13
CA GLY A 97 1.13 -2.01 -25.12
C GLY A 97 0.15 -1.94 -23.94
N LEU A 98 0.52 -1.24 -22.85
CA LEU A 98 -0.31 -1.14 -21.64
C LEU A 98 -1.68 -0.48 -21.91
N VAL A 99 -1.68 0.60 -22.69
CA VAL A 99 -2.92 1.34 -23.02
C VAL A 99 -3.79 0.57 -24.01
N GLN A 100 -3.17 -0.17 -24.94
CA GLN A 100 -3.86 -0.97 -25.94
C GLN A 100 -4.66 -2.13 -25.31
N ALA A 101 -4.22 -2.63 -24.14
CA ALA A 101 -4.88 -3.71 -23.42
C ALA A 101 -6.19 -3.29 -22.71
N ILE A 102 -6.47 -1.98 -22.57
CA ILE A 102 -7.61 -1.46 -21.79
C ILE A 102 -8.96 -1.92 -22.35
N GLY A 103 -9.12 -1.90 -23.68
CA GLY A 103 -10.36 -2.32 -24.35
C GLY A 103 -10.52 -3.83 -24.49
N GLY A 104 -9.51 -4.62 -24.10
CA GLY A 104 -9.55 -6.07 -24.18
C GLY A 104 -10.37 -6.70 -23.04
N LYS A 105 -11.17 -7.72 -23.38
CA LYS A 105 -11.92 -8.56 -22.44
C LYS A 105 -11.14 -9.75 -21.89
N LEU A 106 -9.99 -10.05 -22.49
CA LEU A 106 -9.15 -11.14 -22.04
C LEU A 106 -8.34 -10.70 -20.82
N PHE A 107 -8.39 -11.52 -19.78
CA PHE A 107 -7.57 -11.39 -18.60
C PHE A 107 -6.12 -11.74 -18.91
N ILE A 108 -5.21 -10.97 -18.32
CA ILE A 108 -3.76 -11.02 -18.47
C ILE A 108 -3.09 -11.14 -17.09
N PRO A 109 -1.79 -11.49 -17.01
CA PRO A 109 -1.09 -11.65 -15.72
C PRO A 109 -1.17 -10.43 -14.80
N LEU A 110 -1.23 -9.23 -15.36
CA LEU A 110 -1.38 -8.00 -14.60
C LEU A 110 -2.65 -7.96 -13.76
N ASP A 111 -3.73 -8.56 -14.26
CA ASP A 111 -5.03 -8.55 -13.60
C ASP A 111 -5.04 -9.38 -12.33
N ILE A 112 -4.26 -10.47 -12.29
CA ILE A 112 -4.20 -11.34 -11.12
C ILE A 112 -3.50 -10.63 -9.96
N ASN A 113 -2.40 -9.94 -10.24
CA ASN A 113 -1.75 -9.06 -9.26
C ASN A 113 -2.73 -7.98 -8.78
N TYR A 114 -3.40 -7.29 -9.70
CA TYR A 114 -4.34 -6.23 -9.36
C TYR A 114 -5.51 -6.72 -8.49
N LEU A 115 -6.11 -7.87 -8.82
CA LEU A 115 -7.20 -8.46 -8.04
C LEU A 115 -6.75 -8.87 -6.64
N HIS A 116 -5.55 -9.44 -6.52
CA HIS A 116 -4.98 -9.81 -5.23
C HIS A 116 -4.73 -8.57 -4.35
N GLU A 117 -4.05 -7.56 -4.90
CA GLU A 117 -3.82 -6.29 -4.21
C GLU A 117 -5.14 -5.61 -3.81
N THR A 118 -6.13 -5.61 -4.71
CA THR A 118 -7.44 -5.02 -4.46
C THR A 118 -8.20 -5.78 -3.37
N SER A 119 -8.03 -7.10 -3.27
CA SER A 119 -8.63 -7.89 -2.19
C SER A 119 -8.08 -7.49 -0.81
N TRP A 120 -6.78 -7.19 -0.69
CA TRP A 120 -6.21 -6.68 0.55
C TRP A 120 -6.71 -5.26 0.84
N LEU A 121 -6.70 -4.38 -0.16
CA LEU A 121 -7.20 -3.00 -0.01
C LEU A 121 -8.67 -2.99 0.43
N HIS A 122 -9.50 -3.87 -0.13
CA HIS A 122 -10.88 -4.05 0.26
C HIS A 122 -10.98 -4.47 1.73
N ALA A 123 -10.29 -5.54 2.13
CA ALA A 123 -10.31 -6.04 3.50
C ALA A 123 -9.88 -4.95 4.49
N ILE A 124 -8.74 -4.28 4.24
CA ILE A 124 -8.24 -3.15 5.04
C ILE A 124 -9.31 -2.08 5.17
N ALA A 125 -9.86 -1.62 4.05
CA ALA A 125 -10.82 -0.55 4.06
C ALA A 125 -12.08 -0.92 4.87
N GLN A 126 -12.54 -2.17 4.83
CA GLN A 126 -13.69 -2.64 5.61
C GLN A 126 -13.40 -2.65 7.11
N TRP A 127 -12.36 -3.36 7.56
CA TRP A 127 -12.14 -3.51 9.01
C TRP A 127 -11.64 -2.23 9.68
N VAL A 128 -10.94 -1.35 8.96
CA VAL A 128 -10.47 -0.07 9.50
C VAL A 128 -11.65 0.86 9.79
N VAL A 129 -12.64 0.94 8.89
CA VAL A 129 -13.77 1.86 9.06
C VAL A 129 -14.84 1.32 10.00
N ALA A 130 -14.92 -0.01 10.18
CA ALA A 130 -15.97 -0.67 10.96
C ALA A 130 -16.03 -0.24 12.44
N ASP A 131 -14.87 -0.07 13.09
CA ASP A 131 -14.80 0.21 14.53
C ASP A 131 -14.25 1.61 14.84
N ASP A 132 -14.77 2.21 15.92
CA ASP A 132 -14.36 3.51 16.47
C ASP A 132 -13.36 3.35 17.62
N LEU A 133 -12.23 2.69 17.37
CA LEU A 133 -11.17 2.58 18.37
C LEU A 133 -10.52 3.95 18.62
N PRO A 134 -10.19 4.31 19.88
CA PRO A 134 -9.61 5.61 20.23
C PRO A 134 -8.47 6.07 19.31
N HIS A 135 -7.53 5.17 18.98
CA HIS A 135 -6.40 5.52 18.11
C HIS A 135 -6.81 5.86 16.68
N ARG A 136 -7.93 5.31 16.15
CA ARG A 136 -8.46 5.60 14.80
C ARG A 136 -9.25 6.90 14.75
N MET A 137 -9.68 7.38 15.91
CA MET A 137 -10.52 8.58 16.07
C MET A 137 -9.71 9.84 16.42
N LEU A 138 -8.36 9.81 16.31
CA LEU A 138 -7.50 10.94 16.69
C LEU A 138 -7.95 12.27 16.06
N TRP A 139 -8.37 12.23 14.81
CA TRP A 139 -8.67 13.44 14.03
C TRP A 139 -10.11 13.91 14.17
N GLU A 140 -10.96 13.20 14.91
CA GLU A 140 -12.39 13.48 14.99
C GLU A 140 -12.68 14.86 15.60
N SER A 141 -11.92 15.26 16.62
CA SER A 141 -12.07 16.58 17.26
C SER A 141 -11.68 17.75 16.36
N TYR A 142 -10.96 17.50 15.26
CA TYR A 142 -10.55 18.51 14.28
C TYR A 142 -11.44 18.52 13.04
N LYS A 143 -12.47 17.66 13.00
CA LYS A 143 -13.44 17.66 11.91
C LYS A 143 -14.24 18.96 11.94
N PRO A 144 -14.37 19.68 10.81
CA PRO A 144 -15.22 20.85 10.78
C PRO A 144 -16.69 20.45 11.01
N ALA A 145 -17.49 21.38 11.51
CA ALA A 145 -18.92 21.16 11.71
C ALA A 145 -19.63 21.05 10.36
N LEU A 146 -20.06 19.83 10.00
CA LEU A 146 -20.77 19.54 8.76
C LEU A 146 -22.26 19.29 9.04
N ALA A 147 -23.12 20.01 8.33
CA ALA A 147 -24.57 19.84 8.42
C ALA A 147 -25.08 18.59 7.67
N ASP A 148 -24.33 18.14 6.67
CA ASP A 148 -24.62 16.93 5.91
C ASP A 148 -24.00 15.72 6.62
N GLU A 149 -24.86 14.84 7.15
CA GLU A 149 -24.46 13.64 7.87
C GLU A 149 -23.66 12.68 6.97
N VAL A 150 -24.01 12.57 5.69
CA VAL A 150 -23.29 11.70 4.74
C VAL A 150 -21.88 12.21 4.53
N ALA A 151 -21.72 13.51 4.28
CA ALA A 151 -20.41 14.13 4.13
C ALA A 151 -19.57 14.01 5.43
N SER A 152 -20.21 14.10 6.60
CA SER A 152 -19.56 13.91 7.89
C SER A 152 -19.06 12.48 8.09
N GLU A 153 -19.86 11.48 7.71
CA GLU A 153 -19.48 10.07 7.75
C GLU A 153 -18.36 9.75 6.75
N GLU A 154 -18.47 10.24 5.51
CA GLU A 154 -17.43 10.11 4.49
C GLU A 154 -16.10 10.69 4.99
N LEU A 155 -16.10 11.89 5.58
CA LEU A 155 -14.89 12.49 6.13
C LEU A 155 -14.31 11.66 7.28
N THR A 156 -15.15 11.08 8.12
CA THR A 156 -14.71 10.17 9.20
C THR A 156 -14.01 8.93 8.63
N LYS A 157 -14.62 8.29 7.61
CA LYS A 157 -14.01 7.14 6.90
C LYS A 157 -12.66 7.53 6.29
N VAL A 158 -12.60 8.66 5.59
CA VAL A 158 -11.34 9.16 5.00
C VAL A 158 -10.27 9.39 6.07
N LEU A 159 -10.62 9.98 7.21
CA LEU A 159 -9.66 10.22 8.29
C LEU A 159 -9.09 8.93 8.87
N LYS A 160 -9.93 7.90 9.06
CA LYS A 160 -9.48 6.57 9.50
C LYS A 160 -8.53 5.92 8.50
N LEU A 161 -8.85 5.98 7.20
CA LEU A 161 -8.01 5.40 6.13
C LEU A 161 -6.69 6.15 5.95
N PHE A 162 -6.73 7.47 6.04
CA PHE A 162 -5.54 8.32 6.08
C PHE A 162 -4.62 7.90 7.24
N ASP A 163 -5.20 7.83 8.44
CA ASP A 163 -4.48 7.48 9.66
C ASP A 163 -3.88 6.08 9.60
N TRP A 164 -4.64 5.09 9.14
CA TRP A 164 -4.15 3.73 8.93
C TRP A 164 -2.95 3.71 7.98
N THR A 165 -3.01 4.46 6.87
CA THR A 165 -1.93 4.55 5.88
C THR A 165 -0.64 5.08 6.51
N VAL A 166 -0.74 6.14 7.31
CA VAL A 166 0.42 6.74 8.00
C VAL A 166 1.01 5.78 9.05
N ARG A 167 0.15 5.07 9.80
CA ARG A 167 0.55 4.14 10.87
C ARG A 167 1.15 2.82 10.37
N ASN A 168 0.79 2.37 9.17
CA ASN A 168 1.16 1.04 8.65
C ASN A 168 2.22 1.05 7.55
N ILE A 169 2.53 2.21 6.99
CA ILE A 169 3.53 2.35 5.92
C ILE A 169 4.56 3.36 6.39
N GLN A 170 5.77 2.94 6.73
CA GLN A 170 6.88 3.83 7.08
C GLN A 170 7.28 4.69 5.89
N LEU A 171 7.53 5.98 6.15
CA LEU A 171 7.92 6.93 5.13
C LEU A 171 9.37 6.67 4.70
N ALA A 172 9.56 6.33 3.43
CA ALA A 172 10.87 6.31 2.81
C ALA A 172 11.19 7.67 2.17
N PRO A 173 12.48 8.00 1.97
CA PRO A 173 12.89 9.16 1.19
C PRO A 173 12.24 9.14 -0.20
N LEU A 174 11.75 10.30 -0.64
CA LEU A 174 11.30 10.47 -2.02
C LEU A 174 12.52 10.52 -2.93
N LEU A 175 12.59 9.61 -3.90
CA LEU A 175 13.64 9.63 -4.92
C LEU A 175 13.43 10.79 -5.90
N ASP A 176 14.53 11.36 -6.38
CA ASP A 176 14.46 12.28 -7.52
C ASP A 176 14.09 11.53 -8.81
N TYR A 177 13.47 12.23 -9.75
CA TYR A 177 13.28 11.67 -11.08
C TYR A 177 14.65 11.46 -11.74
N PRO A 178 14.97 10.22 -12.18
CA PRO A 178 16.27 9.94 -12.78
C PRO A 178 16.41 10.64 -14.14
N THR A 179 17.66 10.93 -14.52
CA THR A 179 18.00 11.42 -15.86
C THR A 179 18.43 10.27 -16.76
N ILE A 180 18.05 10.31 -18.04
CA ILE A 180 18.52 9.33 -19.03
C ILE A 180 20.03 9.54 -19.25
N PRO A 181 20.87 8.49 -19.13
CA PRO A 181 22.30 8.60 -19.40
C PRO A 181 22.57 9.03 -20.85
N ALA A 182 23.52 9.96 -21.03
CA ALA A 182 23.82 10.58 -22.34
C ALA A 182 24.22 9.58 -23.44
N ASN A 183 24.74 8.40 -23.07
CA ASN A 183 25.22 7.37 -23.98
C ASN A 183 24.19 6.25 -24.25
N THR A 184 22.90 6.50 -23.99
CA THR A 184 21.85 5.49 -24.24
C THR A 184 21.58 5.42 -25.75
N GLU A 185 22.30 4.55 -26.46
CA GLU A 185 22.07 4.27 -27.89
C GLU A 185 20.79 3.43 -28.10
N GLY A 186 19.98 3.78 -29.11
CA GLY A 186 18.79 3.01 -29.50
C GLY A 186 17.48 3.81 -29.51
N PRO A 187 16.31 3.14 -29.63
CA PRO A 187 15.02 3.82 -29.61
C PRO A 187 14.81 4.56 -28.28
N VAL A 188 14.11 5.70 -28.34
CA VAL A 188 13.85 6.56 -27.17
C VAL A 188 13.08 5.78 -26.11
N LYS A 189 13.81 5.27 -25.10
CA LYS A 189 13.24 4.62 -23.90
C LYS A 189 13.02 5.66 -22.81
N THR A 190 11.95 5.48 -22.05
CA THR A 190 11.73 6.19 -20.79
C THR A 190 12.68 5.67 -19.70
N VAL A 191 12.87 6.44 -18.63
CA VAL A 191 13.73 6.04 -17.51
C VAL A 191 13.25 4.77 -16.81
N SER A 192 11.94 4.55 -16.72
CA SER A 192 11.36 3.32 -16.19
C SER A 192 11.64 2.12 -17.08
N GLN A 193 11.60 2.27 -18.41
CA GLN A 193 12.01 1.21 -19.36
C GLN A 193 13.51 0.88 -19.32
N LEU A 194 14.33 1.76 -18.72
CA LEU A 194 15.74 1.49 -18.43
C LEU A 194 15.94 0.82 -17.07
N GLY A 195 14.86 0.57 -16.31
CA GLY A 195 14.94 0.03 -14.96
C GLY A 195 15.69 0.96 -14.02
N LEU A 196 15.48 2.29 -14.14
CA LEU A 196 16.00 3.28 -13.20
C LEU A 196 14.91 3.65 -12.18
N PRO A 197 15.18 3.51 -10.87
CA PRO A 197 14.19 3.78 -9.83
C PRO A 197 13.88 5.28 -9.77
N GLY A 198 12.64 5.61 -9.38
CA GLY A 198 12.19 6.98 -9.23
C GLY A 198 10.97 7.10 -8.32
N PRO A 199 10.45 8.33 -8.13
CA PRO A 199 9.43 8.62 -7.13
C PRO A 199 8.10 7.95 -7.47
N GLY A 200 7.48 7.32 -6.47
CA GLY A 200 6.15 6.75 -6.57
C GLY A 200 6.06 5.45 -7.37
N TYR A 201 7.14 4.98 -8.00
CA TYR A 201 7.13 3.78 -8.87
C TYR A 201 8.26 2.78 -8.60
N SER A 202 9.17 3.08 -7.67
CA SER A 202 10.28 2.20 -7.28
C SER A 202 9.85 0.91 -6.55
N ARG A 203 8.60 0.86 -6.08
CA ARG A 203 7.96 -0.27 -5.41
C ARG A 203 6.54 -0.44 -5.94
N THR A 204 6.10 -1.69 -6.06
CA THR A 204 4.71 -2.04 -6.39
C THR A 204 3.78 -1.78 -5.21
N ASN A 205 2.46 -1.76 -5.43
CA ASN A 205 1.52 -1.64 -4.29
C ASN A 205 1.65 -2.84 -3.36
N ARG A 206 1.82 -4.05 -3.91
CA ARG A 206 2.15 -5.25 -3.17
C ARG A 206 3.39 -5.08 -2.29
N ASP A 207 4.49 -4.54 -2.82
CA ASP A 207 5.69 -4.30 -2.03
C ASP A 207 5.42 -3.31 -0.89
N VAL A 208 4.71 -2.22 -1.17
CA VAL A 208 4.39 -1.18 -0.17
C VAL A 208 3.54 -1.77 0.97
N LEU A 209 2.52 -2.56 0.65
CA LEU A 209 1.64 -3.21 1.62
C LEU A 209 2.35 -4.32 2.39
N SER A 210 3.15 -5.15 1.71
CA SER A 210 3.85 -6.29 2.31
C SER A 210 5.01 -5.83 3.18
N LEU A 211 5.82 -4.87 2.73
CA LEU A 211 6.96 -4.36 3.50
C LEU A 211 6.55 -3.31 4.53
N GLY A 212 5.39 -2.67 4.34
CA GLY A 212 4.99 -1.54 5.18
C GLY A 212 5.94 -0.35 5.05
N VAL A 213 6.48 -0.12 3.85
CA VAL A 213 7.43 0.98 3.54
C VAL A 213 7.11 1.55 2.17
N GLY A 214 7.10 2.88 2.06
CA GLY A 214 6.93 3.57 0.78
C GLY A 214 7.24 5.05 0.89
N ASP A 215 7.57 5.68 -0.24
CA ASP A 215 7.64 7.15 -0.30
C ASP A 215 6.24 7.77 -0.13
N TRP A 216 6.17 9.09 0.02
CA TRP A 216 4.88 9.73 0.27
C TRP A 216 3.93 9.67 -0.94
N TRP A 217 4.44 9.45 -2.16
CA TRP A 217 3.60 9.21 -3.35
C TRP A 217 2.96 7.83 -3.21
N GLN A 218 3.75 6.81 -2.89
CA GLN A 218 3.25 5.46 -2.64
C GLN A 218 2.21 5.44 -1.50
N ARG A 219 2.45 6.14 -0.38
CA ARG A 219 1.44 6.31 0.69
C ARG A 219 0.15 6.93 0.18
N ALA A 220 0.24 8.05 -0.54
CA ALA A 220 -0.92 8.73 -1.11
C ALA A 220 -1.69 7.82 -2.08
N ARG A 221 -1.00 6.99 -2.87
CA ARG A 221 -1.66 5.99 -3.73
C ARG A 221 -2.45 4.98 -2.92
N ILE A 222 -1.83 4.35 -1.91
CA ILE A 222 -2.53 3.36 -1.08
C ILE A 222 -3.78 3.99 -0.45
N PHE A 223 -3.68 5.21 0.05
CA PHE A 223 -4.85 5.93 0.56
C PHE A 223 -5.95 6.16 -0.48
N VAL A 224 -5.60 6.60 -1.69
CA VAL A 224 -6.57 6.74 -2.79
C VAL A 224 -7.27 5.41 -3.09
N LEU A 225 -6.50 4.32 -3.11
CA LEU A 225 -7.02 2.98 -3.38
C LEU A 225 -7.93 2.46 -2.25
N LEU A 226 -7.59 2.75 -0.99
CA LEU A 226 -8.42 2.43 0.17
C LEU A 226 -9.72 3.23 0.18
N ALA A 227 -9.66 4.54 -0.06
CA ALA A 227 -10.84 5.41 -0.11
C ALA A 227 -11.80 5.00 -1.23
N ARG A 228 -11.26 4.54 -2.37
CA ARG A 228 -12.05 3.98 -3.48
C ARG A 228 -12.90 2.78 -3.05
N GLN A 229 -12.38 1.91 -2.17
CA GLN A 229 -13.16 0.78 -1.64
C GLN A 229 -14.35 1.23 -0.78
N GLN A 230 -14.32 2.46 -0.27
CA GLN A 230 -15.42 3.09 0.45
C GLN A 230 -16.28 4.00 -0.44
N GLY A 231 -16.07 3.98 -1.76
CA GLY A 231 -16.81 4.80 -2.72
C GLY A 231 -16.45 6.29 -2.71
N ILE A 232 -15.32 6.66 -2.07
CA ILE A 232 -14.90 8.06 -1.93
C ILE A 232 -13.78 8.35 -2.93
N ASP A 233 -14.02 9.32 -3.81
CA ASP A 233 -13.03 9.78 -4.78
C ASP A 233 -11.93 10.59 -4.08
N VAL A 234 -10.67 10.23 -4.33
CA VAL A 234 -9.49 10.96 -3.84
C VAL A 234 -8.56 11.23 -5.02
N VAL A 235 -8.00 12.44 -5.07
CA VAL A 235 -7.05 12.86 -6.10
C VAL A 235 -5.81 13.48 -5.48
N LEU A 236 -4.71 13.51 -6.22
CA LEU A 236 -3.57 14.35 -5.85
C LEU A 236 -3.71 15.70 -6.55
N LEU A 237 -3.46 16.80 -5.85
CA LEU A 237 -3.33 18.12 -6.44
C LEU A 237 -1.88 18.30 -6.91
N GLY A 238 -1.71 18.54 -8.20
CA GLY A 238 -0.42 18.81 -8.83
C GLY A 238 -0.17 20.30 -8.99
N LEU A 239 1.06 20.73 -8.73
CA LEU A 239 1.52 22.11 -8.94
C LEU A 239 1.56 22.45 -10.43
N PRO A 240 1.32 23.71 -10.82
CA PRO A 240 1.49 24.13 -12.20
C PRO A 240 2.92 23.86 -12.67
N ALA A 241 3.05 23.43 -13.92
CA ALA A 241 4.34 23.14 -14.54
C ALA A 241 4.39 23.80 -15.91
N GLU A 242 5.61 24.16 -16.33
CA GLU A 242 5.87 24.64 -17.69
C GLU A 242 5.48 23.58 -18.73
N PHE A 243 5.25 24.03 -19.96
CA PHE A 243 4.93 23.13 -21.06
C PHE A 243 6.03 22.07 -21.24
N GLY A 244 5.63 20.81 -21.36
CA GLY A 244 6.54 19.67 -21.50
C GLY A 244 7.13 19.14 -20.18
N LYS A 245 6.91 19.80 -19.04
CA LYS A 245 7.30 19.29 -17.72
C LYS A 245 6.13 18.57 -17.03
N THR A 246 6.47 17.59 -16.19
CA THR A 246 5.50 16.85 -15.36
C THR A 246 5.02 17.72 -14.20
N ASN A 247 3.71 17.74 -13.97
CA ASN A 247 3.13 18.38 -12.78
C ASN A 247 3.55 17.59 -11.55
N GLN A 248 4.24 18.23 -10.62
CA GLN A 248 4.65 17.61 -9.36
C GLN A 248 3.44 17.52 -8.41
N PRO A 249 3.11 16.33 -7.89
CA PRO A 249 2.19 16.18 -6.76
C PRO A 249 2.55 17.11 -5.60
N TRP A 250 1.53 17.67 -4.94
CA TRP A 250 1.68 18.55 -3.77
C TRP A 250 0.93 18.05 -2.55
N LEU A 251 -0.40 17.98 -2.62
CA LEU A 251 -1.26 17.51 -1.54
C LEU A 251 -2.25 16.48 -2.07
N THR A 252 -2.75 15.64 -1.18
CA THR A 252 -3.84 14.71 -1.51
C THR A 252 -5.17 15.32 -1.07
N ALA A 253 -6.21 15.14 -1.87
CA ALA A 253 -7.52 15.75 -1.66
C ALA A 253 -8.64 14.72 -1.78
N ALA A 254 -9.45 14.56 -0.72
CA ALA A 254 -10.67 13.78 -0.76
C ALA A 254 -11.85 14.65 -1.23
N ILE A 255 -12.62 14.14 -2.19
CA ILE A 255 -13.78 14.82 -2.76
C ILE A 255 -15.01 14.43 -1.95
N ILE A 256 -15.46 15.32 -1.06
CA ILE A 256 -16.60 15.08 -0.17
C ILE A 256 -17.60 16.23 -0.36
N GLY A 257 -18.80 15.90 -0.83
CA GLY A 257 -19.77 16.89 -1.27
C GLY A 257 -19.15 17.85 -2.30
N LYS A 258 -19.16 19.15 -1.99
CA LYS A 258 -18.59 20.23 -2.84
C LYS A 258 -17.20 20.70 -2.42
N GLU A 259 -16.59 20.01 -1.45
CA GLU A 259 -15.33 20.40 -0.86
C GLU A 259 -14.21 19.40 -1.17
N LEU A 260 -12.97 19.90 -1.13
CA LEU A 260 -11.75 19.11 -1.29
C LEU A 260 -10.97 19.15 0.03
N TYR A 261 -11.09 18.12 0.86
CA TYR A 261 -10.39 18.03 2.14
C TYR A 261 -8.94 17.58 1.95
N LEU A 262 -8.01 18.27 2.60
CA LEU A 262 -6.60 18.19 2.26
C LEU A 262 -5.77 17.36 3.27
N PHE A 263 -4.86 16.55 2.72
CA PHE A 263 -4.01 15.63 3.46
C PHE A 263 -2.56 15.71 2.97
N ASP A 264 -1.61 15.77 3.89
CA ASP A 264 -0.17 15.86 3.63
C ASP A 264 0.52 14.55 4.07
N PHE A 265 0.72 13.63 3.13
CA PHE A 265 1.38 12.33 3.38
C PHE A 265 2.88 12.45 3.65
N LYS A 266 3.51 13.57 3.29
CA LYS A 266 4.90 13.83 3.64
C LYS A 266 5.02 14.15 5.14
N LYS A 267 4.03 14.84 5.70
CA LYS A 267 3.93 15.09 7.14
C LYS A 267 3.17 14.00 7.91
N GLY A 268 2.38 13.17 7.25
CA GLY A 268 1.49 12.23 7.94
C GLY A 268 0.39 12.93 8.74
N LEU A 269 -0.01 14.14 8.33
CA LEU A 269 -1.07 14.93 8.96
C LEU A 269 -2.15 15.37 7.96
N PRO A 270 -3.42 15.50 8.37
CA PRO A 270 -4.36 16.36 7.67
C PRO A 270 -3.80 17.79 7.58
N VAL A 271 -4.23 18.56 6.59
CA VAL A 271 -3.90 19.98 6.54
C VAL A 271 -4.87 20.73 7.44
N PHE A 272 -4.35 21.51 8.37
CA PHE A 272 -5.14 22.33 9.29
C PHE A 272 -5.18 23.79 8.85
N ASN A 273 -6.13 24.56 9.41
CA ASN A 273 -6.12 26.02 9.31
C ASN A 273 -4.92 26.62 10.08
N ALA A 274 -4.69 27.92 9.91
CA ALA A 274 -3.58 28.62 10.58
C ALA A 274 -3.64 28.50 12.12
N ALA A 275 -4.85 28.43 12.68
CA ALA A 275 -5.10 28.28 14.11
C ALA A 275 -4.98 26.84 14.62
N ARG A 276 -4.82 25.86 13.72
CA ARG A 276 -4.76 24.41 14.01
C ARG A 276 -5.98 23.83 14.72
N THR A 277 -7.15 24.41 14.51
CA THR A 277 -8.38 23.99 15.17
C THR A 277 -9.24 23.06 14.32
N GLU A 278 -9.09 23.11 13.00
CA GLU A 278 -9.91 22.32 12.08
C GLU A 278 -9.12 21.92 10.83
N ILE A 279 -9.54 20.80 10.23
CA ILE A 279 -9.05 20.31 8.94
C ILE A 279 -9.63 21.19 7.83
N VAL A 280 -8.76 21.65 6.93
CA VAL A 280 -9.16 22.60 5.88
C VAL A 280 -9.49 21.96 4.54
N THR A 281 -10.31 22.68 3.79
CA THR A 281 -10.60 22.43 2.39
C THR A 281 -9.74 23.30 1.48
N LEU A 282 -9.64 22.93 0.20
CA LEU A 282 -8.98 23.76 -0.81
C LEU A 282 -9.63 25.15 -0.93
N ASN A 283 -10.95 25.26 -0.81
CA ASN A 283 -11.65 26.53 -0.89
C ASN A 283 -11.25 27.45 0.26
N GLN A 284 -11.10 26.92 1.47
CA GLN A 284 -10.61 27.68 2.62
C GLN A 284 -9.17 28.14 2.42
N LEU A 285 -8.28 27.30 1.87
CA LEU A 285 -6.91 27.73 1.54
C LEU A 285 -6.87 28.81 0.45
N LYS A 286 -7.77 28.75 -0.54
CA LYS A 286 -7.89 29.79 -1.57
C LYS A 286 -8.42 31.11 -1.00
N ALA A 287 -9.25 31.04 0.05
CA ALA A 287 -9.77 32.22 0.73
C ALA A 287 -8.71 32.88 1.64
N ASP A 288 -7.82 32.09 2.25
CA ASP A 288 -6.66 32.56 3.03
C ASP A 288 -5.36 32.33 2.27
N VAL A 289 -5.12 33.16 1.25
CA VAL A 289 -3.97 33.04 0.34
C VAL A 289 -2.63 33.19 1.09
N ASP A 290 -2.58 34.02 2.12
CA ASP A 290 -1.35 34.24 2.89
C ASP A 290 -0.94 32.99 3.67
N PHE A 291 -1.89 32.30 4.30
CA PHE A 291 -1.65 31.01 4.92
C PHE A 291 -1.37 29.93 3.87
N GLY A 292 -2.20 29.83 2.83
CA GLY A 292 -2.04 28.87 1.75
C GLY A 292 -0.65 28.93 1.09
N ARG A 293 -0.10 30.14 0.92
CA ARG A 293 1.26 30.35 0.43
C ARG A 293 2.31 29.61 1.26
N THR A 294 2.16 29.53 2.57
CA THR A 294 3.14 28.87 3.46
C THR A 294 3.23 27.36 3.25
N LEU A 295 2.20 26.76 2.64
CA LEU A 295 2.12 25.33 2.35
C LEU A 295 2.74 24.97 0.99
N PHE A 296 2.95 25.94 0.10
CA PHE A 296 3.62 25.70 -1.18
C PHE A 296 5.13 25.50 -1.00
N PRO A 297 5.77 24.69 -1.88
CA PRO A 297 7.22 24.71 -2.02
C PRO A 297 7.71 26.11 -2.38
N VAL A 298 8.92 26.48 -1.93
CA VAL A 298 9.52 27.83 -2.08
C VAL A 298 9.39 28.38 -3.51
N ALA A 299 9.59 27.55 -4.53
CA ALA A 299 9.49 27.94 -5.94
C ALA A 299 8.10 28.48 -6.36
N HIS A 300 7.03 28.11 -5.64
CA HIS A 300 5.65 28.51 -5.94
C HIS A 300 5.10 29.55 -4.95
N GLN A 301 5.86 29.95 -3.92
CA GLN A 301 5.40 30.89 -2.90
C GLN A 301 5.30 32.34 -3.41
N GLN A 302 5.99 32.68 -4.50
CA GLN A 302 6.03 34.05 -5.02
C GLN A 302 4.70 34.48 -5.67
N GLN A 303 3.98 33.54 -6.28
CA GLN A 303 2.72 33.78 -6.98
C GLN A 303 1.67 32.76 -6.50
N PRO A 304 1.20 32.85 -5.24
CA PRO A 304 0.32 31.84 -4.66
C PRO A 304 -1.05 31.77 -5.34
N GLN A 305 -1.61 32.91 -5.75
CA GLN A 305 -2.88 32.96 -6.48
C GLN A 305 -2.79 32.24 -7.83
N GLU A 306 -1.78 32.57 -8.64
CA GLU A 306 -1.53 31.89 -9.91
C GLU A 306 -1.24 30.39 -9.71
N THR A 307 -0.58 30.04 -8.62
CA THR A 307 -0.34 28.64 -8.25
C THR A 307 -1.65 27.91 -7.96
N PHE A 308 -2.56 28.50 -7.17
CA PHE A 308 -3.89 27.94 -6.90
C PHE A 308 -4.75 27.80 -8.16
N ASP A 309 -4.75 28.81 -9.02
CA ASP A 309 -5.52 28.81 -10.27
C ASP A 309 -4.95 27.82 -11.30
N GLY A 310 -3.65 27.54 -11.20
CA GLY A 310 -2.90 26.62 -12.05
C GLY A 310 -2.85 25.17 -11.57
N LEU A 311 -3.48 24.83 -10.43
CA LEU A 311 -3.52 23.47 -9.91
C LEU A 311 -4.14 22.49 -10.91
N VAL A 312 -3.61 21.26 -10.93
CA VAL A 312 -4.06 20.18 -11.80
C VAL A 312 -4.50 18.99 -10.94
N GLY A 313 -5.67 18.40 -11.23
CA GLY A 313 -6.07 17.15 -10.62
C GLY A 313 -5.32 15.96 -11.21
N LEU A 314 -4.46 15.32 -10.43
CA LEU A 314 -3.77 14.09 -10.77
C LEU A 314 -4.60 12.90 -10.27
N ILE A 315 -5.17 12.14 -11.20
CA ILE A 315 -6.10 11.06 -10.90
C ILE A 315 -5.35 9.72 -10.99
N GLU A 316 -5.39 8.95 -9.90
CA GLU A 316 -4.94 7.56 -9.89
C GLU A 316 -5.90 6.74 -10.76
N ALA A 317 -5.40 6.23 -11.88
CA ALA A 317 -6.18 5.49 -12.86
C ALA A 317 -5.29 4.46 -13.55
N ASP A 318 -5.03 3.36 -12.84
CA ASP A 318 -4.35 2.19 -13.38
C ASP A 318 -4.99 1.67 -14.69
N VAL A 319 -4.17 1.19 -15.63
CA VAL A 319 -4.63 0.53 -16.87
C VAL A 319 -5.57 -0.65 -16.61
N VAL A 320 -5.39 -1.37 -15.49
CA VAL A 320 -6.29 -2.45 -15.10
C VAL A 320 -7.61 -1.88 -14.58
N ALA A 321 -7.56 -0.85 -13.73
CA ALA A 321 -8.74 -0.21 -13.13
C ALA A 321 -9.65 0.49 -14.17
N VAL A 322 -9.10 0.94 -15.30
CA VAL A 322 -9.92 1.52 -16.38
C VAL A 322 -10.33 0.51 -17.46
N SER A 323 -9.93 -0.76 -17.31
CA SER A 323 -10.15 -1.77 -18.35
C SER A 323 -11.58 -2.27 -18.45
N HIS A 324 -11.97 -2.68 -19.65
CA HIS A 324 -13.30 -3.24 -19.92
C HIS A 324 -13.55 -4.53 -19.13
N ARG A 325 -12.54 -5.41 -19.05
CA ARG A 325 -12.62 -6.67 -18.30
C ARG A 325 -12.87 -6.46 -16.80
N MET A 326 -12.27 -5.45 -16.17
CA MET A 326 -12.55 -5.13 -14.77
C MET A 326 -13.95 -4.55 -14.59
N ALA A 327 -14.41 -3.72 -15.53
CA ALA A 327 -15.77 -3.19 -15.51
C ALA A 327 -16.85 -4.27 -15.65
N ILE A 328 -16.57 -5.32 -16.41
CA ILE A 328 -17.45 -6.50 -16.47
C ILE A 328 -17.36 -7.24 -15.13
N LEU A 329 -16.15 -7.62 -14.68
CA LEU A 329 -15.96 -8.41 -13.45
C LEU A 329 -16.61 -7.79 -12.22
N GLU A 330 -16.44 -6.49 -11.99
CA GLU A 330 -16.97 -5.78 -10.82
C GLU A 330 -18.48 -6.00 -10.63
N LYS A 331 -19.25 -6.06 -11.74
CA LYS A 331 -20.71 -6.26 -11.70
C LYS A 331 -21.14 -7.64 -11.22
N TYR A 332 -20.24 -8.63 -11.29
CA TYR A 332 -20.51 -10.01 -10.90
C TYR A 332 -19.92 -10.37 -9.53
N LEU A 333 -19.20 -9.43 -8.91
CA LEU A 333 -18.71 -9.59 -7.54
C LEU A 333 -19.87 -9.41 -6.55
N THR A 334 -19.95 -10.30 -5.55
CA THR A 334 -21.04 -10.31 -4.56
C THR A 334 -20.50 -10.71 -3.18
N GLY A 335 -21.26 -10.39 -2.12
CA GLY A 335 -20.90 -10.75 -0.75
C GLY A 335 -19.58 -10.11 -0.31
N GLU A 336 -18.76 -10.89 0.39
CA GLU A 336 -17.43 -10.45 0.88
C GLU A 336 -16.43 -10.12 -0.24
N ARG A 337 -16.73 -10.52 -1.47
CA ARG A 337 -15.89 -10.22 -2.64
C ARG A 337 -16.34 -8.98 -3.39
N GLN A 338 -17.33 -8.22 -2.90
CA GLN A 338 -17.84 -7.01 -3.55
C GLN A 338 -16.86 -5.83 -3.41
N MET A 339 -15.69 -5.97 -4.04
CA MET A 339 -14.65 -4.95 -4.11
C MET A 339 -14.84 -4.03 -5.31
N VAL A 340 -14.38 -2.78 -5.16
CA VAL A 340 -14.36 -1.80 -6.25
C VAL A 340 -13.11 -2.04 -7.08
N LEU A 341 -13.29 -2.51 -8.32
CA LEU A 341 -12.21 -2.82 -9.25
C LEU A 341 -11.93 -1.69 -10.23
N THR A 342 -12.87 -0.77 -10.42
CA THR A 342 -12.81 0.21 -11.50
C THR A 342 -12.76 1.65 -11.03
N VAL A 343 -12.31 2.52 -11.95
CA VAL A 343 -12.36 3.97 -11.76
C VAL A 343 -12.78 4.64 -13.06
N ALA A 344 -13.60 5.70 -12.94
CA ALA A 344 -14.07 6.51 -14.07
C ALA A 344 -13.36 7.88 -14.08
N PRO A 345 -12.10 7.97 -14.55
CA PRO A 345 -11.29 9.19 -14.40
C PRO A 345 -11.88 10.40 -15.13
N SER A 346 -12.63 10.18 -16.23
CA SER A 346 -13.32 11.26 -16.95
C SER A 346 -14.47 11.86 -16.13
N ILE A 347 -15.13 11.08 -15.26
CA ILE A 347 -16.19 11.57 -14.36
C ILE A 347 -15.56 12.41 -13.24
N ILE A 348 -14.49 11.91 -12.62
CA ILE A 348 -13.74 12.63 -11.58
C ILE A 348 -13.22 13.97 -12.15
N SER A 349 -12.63 13.96 -13.36
CA SER A 349 -12.15 15.17 -14.03
C SER A 349 -13.27 16.18 -14.32
N LEU A 350 -14.47 15.70 -14.68
CA LEU A 350 -15.64 16.56 -14.85
C LEU A 350 -16.03 17.23 -13.54
N ARG A 351 -16.20 16.45 -12.45
CA ARG A 351 -16.52 16.95 -11.10
C ARG A 351 -15.51 18.01 -10.64
N LEU A 352 -14.21 17.70 -10.75
CA LEU A 352 -13.12 18.62 -10.41
C LEU A 352 -13.25 19.98 -11.12
N ARG A 353 -13.64 19.97 -12.39
CA ARG A 353 -13.82 21.19 -13.19
C ARG A 353 -15.09 21.94 -12.83
N THR A 354 -16.22 21.24 -12.70
CA THR A 354 -17.54 21.87 -12.57
C THR A 354 -17.86 22.27 -11.14
N GLU A 355 -17.32 21.56 -10.14
CA GLU A 355 -17.69 21.72 -8.74
C GLU A 355 -16.55 22.32 -7.90
N HIS A 356 -15.28 22.12 -8.29
CA HIS A 356 -14.12 22.48 -7.44
C HIS A 356 -13.12 23.45 -8.09
N GLN A 357 -13.44 24.00 -9.26
CA GLN A 357 -12.62 24.99 -9.97
C GLN A 357 -11.19 24.49 -10.28
N ILE A 358 -11.03 23.18 -10.51
CA ILE A 358 -9.79 22.57 -11.00
C ILE A 358 -9.94 22.34 -12.50
N ASN A 359 -9.45 23.30 -13.28
CA ASN A 359 -9.74 23.38 -14.72
C ASN A 359 -9.09 22.28 -15.57
N ARG A 360 -8.07 21.59 -15.03
CA ARG A 360 -7.30 20.57 -15.73
C ARG A 360 -7.13 19.34 -14.87
N SER A 361 -7.18 18.17 -15.51
CA SER A 361 -6.85 16.91 -14.87
C SER A 361 -5.97 16.07 -15.78
N LYS A 362 -5.17 15.18 -15.21
CA LYS A 362 -4.32 14.22 -15.91
C LYS A 362 -4.35 12.89 -15.17
N ILE A 363 -4.02 11.81 -15.87
CA ILE A 363 -3.68 10.56 -15.20
C ILE A 363 -2.37 10.73 -14.46
N TRP A 364 -2.34 10.22 -13.23
CA TRP A 364 -1.13 10.18 -12.43
C TRP A 364 -0.26 9.00 -12.86
N LEU A 365 0.86 9.34 -13.50
CA LEU A 365 1.69 8.41 -14.28
C LEU A 365 2.48 7.34 -13.51
N PRO A 366 2.88 7.50 -12.23
CA PRO A 366 3.86 6.58 -11.65
C PRO A 366 3.42 5.11 -11.62
N ILE A 367 2.13 4.78 -11.62
CA ILE A 367 1.70 3.38 -11.72
C ILE A 367 2.04 2.75 -13.09
N TYR A 368 1.93 3.52 -14.18
CA TYR A 368 2.34 3.11 -15.52
C TYR A 368 3.86 2.96 -15.60
N GLU A 369 4.59 3.90 -14.98
CA GLU A 369 6.05 3.84 -14.89
C GLU A 369 6.49 2.60 -14.08
N GLY A 370 5.75 2.25 -13.03
CA GLY A 370 5.99 1.07 -12.20
C GLY A 370 5.96 -0.22 -13.02
N TYR A 371 4.96 -0.43 -13.86
CA TYR A 371 4.89 -1.63 -14.71
C TYR A 371 6.09 -1.78 -15.63
N LEU A 372 6.56 -0.68 -16.22
CA LEU A 372 7.73 -0.69 -17.09
C LEU A 372 9.02 -0.90 -16.29
N PHE A 373 9.10 -0.29 -15.10
CA PHE A 373 10.22 -0.46 -14.18
C PHE A 373 10.34 -1.91 -13.71
N GLU A 374 9.25 -2.56 -13.28
CA GLU A 374 9.26 -3.97 -12.87
C GLU A 374 9.71 -4.90 -14.00
N ALA A 375 9.19 -4.70 -15.22
CA ALA A 375 9.59 -5.51 -16.36
C ALA A 375 11.09 -5.35 -16.67
N ALA A 376 11.60 -4.12 -16.63
CA ALA A 376 13.01 -3.83 -16.86
C ALA A 376 13.91 -4.33 -15.72
N LEU A 377 13.48 -4.18 -14.47
CA LEU A 377 14.19 -4.67 -13.29
C LEU A 377 14.29 -6.18 -13.32
N HIS A 378 13.19 -6.89 -13.62
CA HIS A 378 13.21 -8.34 -13.78
C HIS A 378 14.20 -8.80 -14.85
N ALA A 379 14.21 -8.15 -16.02
CA ALA A 379 15.17 -8.47 -17.08
C ALA A 379 16.63 -8.28 -16.63
N LYS A 380 16.92 -7.21 -15.87
CA LYS A 380 18.24 -6.96 -15.28
C LYS A 380 18.63 -8.01 -14.24
N LEU A 381 17.70 -8.43 -13.38
CA LEU A 381 17.95 -9.47 -12.38
C LEU A 381 18.25 -10.83 -13.02
N VAL A 382 17.51 -11.20 -14.08
CA VAL A 382 17.80 -12.41 -14.88
C VAL A 382 19.20 -12.33 -15.49
N ALA A 383 19.61 -11.14 -15.93
CA ALA A 383 20.95 -10.87 -16.44
C ALA A 383 22.04 -10.74 -15.35
N GLN A 384 21.70 -10.92 -14.07
CA GLN A 384 22.61 -10.76 -12.93
C GLN A 384 23.29 -9.37 -12.86
N ASP A 385 22.57 -8.32 -13.27
CA ASP A 385 23.06 -6.95 -13.17
C ASP A 385 23.31 -6.56 -11.70
N ALA A 386 24.53 -6.15 -11.39
CA ALA A 386 24.96 -5.85 -10.02
C ALA A 386 24.15 -4.71 -9.39
N SER A 387 23.81 -3.67 -10.17
CA SER A 387 23.06 -2.52 -9.67
C SER A 387 21.60 -2.87 -9.35
N ALA A 388 20.99 -3.76 -10.14
CA ALA A 388 19.66 -4.27 -9.88
C ALA A 388 19.62 -5.17 -8.64
N LEU A 389 20.63 -6.04 -8.46
CA LEU A 389 20.76 -6.88 -7.28
C LEU A 389 20.96 -6.03 -6.00
N GLU A 390 21.84 -5.03 -6.06
CA GLU A 390 22.06 -4.09 -4.96
C GLU A 390 20.79 -3.29 -4.63
N PHE A 391 20.07 -2.80 -5.64
CA PHE A 391 18.80 -2.10 -5.45
C PHE A 391 17.77 -2.99 -4.74
N VAL A 392 17.56 -4.23 -5.20
CA VAL A 392 16.57 -5.13 -4.58
C VAL A 392 16.97 -5.48 -3.15
N ASN A 393 18.24 -5.79 -2.90
CA ASN A 393 18.73 -6.13 -1.56
C ASN A 393 18.62 -4.97 -0.58
N SER A 394 18.88 -3.74 -1.04
CA SER A 394 18.84 -2.54 -0.19
C SER A 394 17.43 -1.98 0.01
N THR A 395 16.53 -2.12 -0.97
CA THR A 395 15.23 -1.41 -0.97
C THR A 395 14.00 -2.30 -0.79
N ARG A 396 14.06 -3.58 -1.16
CA ARG A 396 12.90 -4.48 -1.12
C ARG A 396 13.04 -5.61 -0.12
N ASP A 397 14.27 -5.99 0.22
CA ASP A 397 14.57 -7.00 1.23
C ASP A 397 13.74 -8.28 1.09
N HIS A 398 13.45 -8.71 -0.14
CA HIS A 398 12.61 -9.90 -0.40
C HIS A 398 13.18 -11.19 0.21
N SER A 399 14.48 -11.21 0.50
CA SER A 399 15.14 -12.31 1.21
C SER A 399 14.46 -12.58 2.56
N LEU A 400 13.93 -11.56 3.22
CA LEU A 400 13.18 -11.65 4.47
C LEU A 400 12.04 -12.67 4.39
N PHE A 401 11.17 -12.50 3.39
CA PHE A 401 9.99 -13.33 3.20
C PHE A 401 10.31 -14.70 2.61
N HIS A 402 11.39 -14.80 1.84
CA HIS A 402 11.84 -16.09 1.32
C HIS A 402 12.40 -17.00 2.42
N GLU A 403 13.19 -16.42 3.33
CA GLU A 403 13.87 -17.16 4.40
C GLU A 403 12.96 -17.42 5.61
N VAL A 404 11.93 -16.59 5.80
CA VAL A 404 10.93 -16.75 6.87
C VAL A 404 9.51 -16.68 6.27
N PRO A 405 9.03 -17.73 5.57
CA PRO A 405 7.77 -17.69 4.82
C PRO A 405 6.54 -17.37 5.69
N GLN A 406 6.51 -17.84 6.93
CA GLN A 406 5.43 -17.57 7.87
C GLN A 406 5.30 -16.08 8.23
N LEU A 407 6.35 -15.27 8.03
CA LEU A 407 6.30 -13.83 8.23
C LEU A 407 5.43 -13.15 7.18
N LEU A 408 5.57 -13.58 5.91
CA LEU A 408 4.80 -13.06 4.79
C LEU A 408 3.32 -13.45 4.93
N GLU A 409 3.07 -14.72 5.24
CA GLU A 409 1.72 -15.22 5.49
C GLU A 409 1.05 -14.46 6.65
N GLY A 410 1.77 -14.27 7.76
CA GLY A 410 1.29 -13.48 8.88
C GLY A 410 0.97 -12.03 8.49
N ARG A 411 1.79 -11.43 7.61
CA ARG A 411 1.52 -10.07 7.11
C ARG A 411 0.26 -10.02 6.26
N PHE A 412 0.04 -11.00 5.39
CA PHE A 412 -1.18 -11.04 4.58
C PHE A 412 -2.42 -11.22 5.45
N LYS A 413 -2.38 -12.08 6.47
CA LYS A 413 -3.45 -12.21 7.47
C LYS A 413 -3.72 -10.90 8.21
N LEU A 414 -2.67 -10.15 8.59
CA LEU A 414 -2.80 -8.82 9.18
C LEU A 414 -3.50 -7.83 8.24
N LEU A 415 -3.14 -7.79 6.95
CA LEU A 415 -3.82 -6.95 5.96
C LEU A 415 -5.31 -7.34 5.82
N ARG A 416 -5.62 -8.64 5.91
CA ARG A 416 -7.00 -9.14 5.89
C ARG A 416 -7.80 -8.90 7.17
N GLY A 417 -7.17 -8.41 8.25
CA GLY A 417 -7.83 -8.26 9.55
C GLY A 417 -8.02 -9.58 10.33
N ILE A 418 -7.32 -10.66 9.92
CA ILE A 418 -7.38 -11.98 10.55
C ILE A 418 -6.26 -12.06 11.61
N PHE A 419 -6.54 -11.53 12.79
CA PHE A 419 -5.53 -11.36 13.84
C PHE A 419 -5.26 -12.61 14.67
N ASP A 420 -6.32 -13.30 15.07
CA ASP A 420 -6.27 -14.48 15.95
C ASP A 420 -6.57 -15.77 15.16
N ASP A 421 -6.25 -16.92 15.76
CA ASP A 421 -6.48 -18.23 15.16
C ASP A 421 -7.98 -18.51 15.02
N ASP A 422 -8.37 -19.20 13.95
CA ASP A 422 -9.74 -19.67 13.79
C ASP A 422 -10.01 -20.86 14.72
N GLU A 423 -10.76 -20.63 15.80
CA GLU A 423 -11.15 -21.68 16.75
C GLU A 423 -12.38 -22.49 16.30
N ALA A 424 -12.94 -22.23 15.11
CA ALA A 424 -14.31 -22.63 14.76
C ALA A 424 -14.60 -24.13 14.65
N ASN A 425 -13.65 -25.05 14.83
CA ASN A 425 -13.98 -26.49 14.93
C ASN A 425 -13.07 -27.25 15.90
N LEU A 426 -13.63 -27.61 17.06
CA LEU A 426 -13.06 -28.59 18.00
C LEU A 426 -12.71 -29.90 17.25
N GLY A 427 -11.43 -30.06 16.86
CA GLY A 427 -10.90 -31.30 16.28
C GLY A 427 -10.27 -31.19 14.89
N VAL A 428 -10.40 -30.05 14.21
CA VAL A 428 -9.60 -29.72 13.01
C VAL A 428 -8.62 -28.63 13.43
N LYS A 429 -7.34 -28.75 13.07
CA LYS A 429 -6.36 -27.69 13.34
C LYS A 429 -6.83 -26.45 12.57
N GLY A 430 -7.34 -25.45 13.28
CA GLY A 430 -7.79 -24.18 12.70
C GLY A 430 -6.68 -23.48 11.93
N GLU A 431 -7.07 -22.52 11.09
CA GLU A 431 -6.11 -21.69 10.38
C GLU A 431 -5.41 -20.74 11.37
N ASN A 432 -4.08 -20.63 11.28
CA ASN A 432 -3.33 -19.73 12.15
C ASN A 432 -3.63 -18.28 11.77
N GLY A 433 -3.89 -17.43 12.77
CA GLY A 433 -4.01 -15.99 12.61
C GLY A 433 -2.65 -15.31 12.49
N ALA A 434 -2.69 -14.01 12.15
CA ALA A 434 -1.50 -13.20 11.99
C ALA A 434 -0.60 -13.23 13.23
N LYS A 435 -1.16 -13.16 14.44
CA LYS A 435 -0.40 -13.13 15.69
C LYS A 435 0.44 -14.39 15.89
N THR A 436 -0.14 -15.56 15.67
CA THR A 436 0.54 -16.86 15.78
C THR A 436 1.67 -16.99 14.77
N LEU A 437 1.43 -16.60 13.51
CA LEU A 437 2.43 -16.63 12.44
C LEU A 437 3.59 -15.65 12.70
N MET A 438 3.29 -14.44 13.18
CA MET A 438 4.32 -13.48 13.58
C MET A 438 5.14 -14.00 14.77
N MET A 439 4.51 -14.61 15.77
CA MET A 439 5.22 -15.22 16.89
C MET A 439 6.15 -16.35 16.44
N ALA A 440 5.70 -17.19 15.50
CA ALA A 440 6.52 -18.25 14.91
C ALA A 440 7.67 -17.71 14.03
N SER A 441 7.62 -16.44 13.61
CA SER A 441 8.68 -15.77 12.85
C SER A 441 9.81 -15.24 13.75
N ARG A 442 9.58 -15.14 15.07
CA ARG A 442 10.54 -14.57 16.03
C ARG A 442 11.49 -15.64 16.57
N ILE A 443 12.57 -15.88 15.85
CA ILE A 443 13.65 -16.75 16.32
C ILE A 443 14.24 -16.17 17.63
N PRO A 444 14.45 -16.99 18.69
CA PRO A 444 15.05 -16.53 19.94
C PRO A 444 16.41 -15.86 19.76
N THR A 445 16.68 -14.78 20.50
CA THR A 445 17.92 -13.98 20.31
C THR A 445 19.18 -14.84 20.48
N LYS A 446 19.19 -15.74 21.46
CA LYS A 446 20.32 -16.65 21.73
C LYS A 446 20.66 -17.57 20.54
N LEU A 447 19.64 -17.98 19.76
CA LEU A 447 19.87 -18.77 18.54
C LEU A 447 20.39 -17.90 17.39
N ILE A 448 19.92 -16.66 17.27
CA ILE A 448 20.43 -15.72 16.26
C ILE A 448 21.90 -15.39 16.53
N GLU A 449 22.25 -15.01 17.77
CA GLU A 449 23.62 -14.68 18.16
C GLU A 449 24.58 -15.86 17.98
N GLY A 450 24.14 -17.08 18.33
CA GLY A 450 24.93 -18.30 18.17
C GLY A 450 25.05 -18.82 16.74
N LEU A 451 24.33 -18.26 15.76
CA LEU A 451 24.18 -18.82 14.42
C LEU A 451 25.51 -19.05 13.69
N VAL A 452 26.39 -18.06 13.73
CA VAL A 452 27.64 -18.06 12.96
C VAL A 452 28.65 -19.06 13.52
N GLU A 453 28.62 -19.31 14.83
CA GLU A 453 29.70 -20.01 15.55
C GLU A 453 29.29 -21.39 16.07
N ASN A 454 28.00 -21.68 16.24
CA ASN A 454 27.51 -22.90 16.88
C ASN A 454 26.83 -23.85 15.88
N GLU A 455 27.48 -24.97 15.58
CA GLU A 455 26.94 -26.02 14.69
C GLU A 455 25.62 -26.63 15.22
N GLY A 456 25.45 -26.75 16.54
CA GLY A 456 24.20 -27.23 17.14
C GLY A 456 23.03 -26.28 16.90
N VAL A 457 23.29 -24.97 16.94
CA VAL A 457 22.30 -23.94 16.57
C VAL A 457 21.96 -24.04 15.09
N GLN A 458 22.97 -24.15 14.23
CA GLN A 458 22.77 -24.31 12.78
C GLN A 458 21.90 -25.54 12.48
N GLN A 459 22.19 -26.68 13.11
CA GLN A 459 21.39 -27.90 12.98
C GLN A 459 19.96 -27.73 13.48
N SER A 460 19.75 -27.05 14.61
CA SER A 460 18.40 -26.80 15.16
C SER A 460 17.53 -25.93 14.24
N LEU A 461 18.17 -25.08 13.42
CA LEU A 461 17.53 -24.24 12.42
C LEU A 461 17.51 -24.88 11.02
N GLY A 462 17.94 -26.15 10.90
CA GLY A 462 17.97 -26.89 9.63
C GLY A 462 19.04 -26.41 8.65
N LEU A 463 20.01 -25.61 9.10
CA LEU A 463 21.11 -25.12 8.29
C LEU A 463 22.24 -26.13 8.27
N LEU A 464 22.38 -26.84 7.16
CA LEU A 464 23.47 -27.79 6.94
C LEU A 464 24.43 -27.25 5.90
N LYS A 465 25.73 -27.23 6.23
CA LYS A 465 26.78 -26.83 5.30
C LYS A 465 26.82 -27.81 4.11
N PRO A 466 26.59 -27.35 2.86
CA PRO A 466 26.65 -28.24 1.71
C PRO A 466 28.08 -28.74 1.46
N SER A 467 28.20 -30.01 1.08
CA SER A 467 29.48 -30.64 0.72
C SER A 467 30.21 -29.84 -0.36
N GLY A 468 31.51 -29.57 -0.14
CA GLY A 468 32.34 -28.80 -1.07
C GLY A 468 32.28 -27.27 -0.90
N THR A 469 31.42 -26.74 -0.03
CA THR A 469 31.37 -25.29 0.24
C THR A 469 32.60 -24.85 1.06
N PRO A 470 33.38 -23.84 0.61
CA PRO A 470 34.47 -23.30 1.41
C PRO A 470 34.00 -22.72 2.75
N ASN A 471 34.82 -22.81 3.81
CA ASN A 471 34.46 -22.31 5.15
C ASN A 471 34.15 -20.81 5.15
N LEU A 472 34.92 -20.02 4.40
CA LEU A 472 34.71 -18.57 4.30
C LEU A 472 33.35 -18.24 3.70
N LEU A 473 32.99 -18.91 2.60
CA LEU A 473 31.70 -18.72 1.93
C LEU A 473 30.53 -19.16 2.83
N TRP A 474 30.68 -20.30 3.53
CA TRP A 474 29.68 -20.74 4.50
C TRP A 474 29.48 -19.74 5.63
N ARG A 475 30.57 -19.19 6.18
CA ARG A 475 30.50 -18.15 7.21
C ARG A 475 29.76 -16.91 6.71
N GLN A 476 30.01 -16.47 5.47
CA GLN A 476 29.29 -15.34 4.89
C GLN A 476 27.79 -15.61 4.75
N ILE A 477 27.40 -16.82 4.31
CA ILE A 477 26.00 -17.23 4.23
C ILE A 477 25.34 -17.17 5.61
N LEU A 478 26.01 -17.65 6.66
CA LEU A 478 25.49 -17.61 8.02
C LEU A 478 25.34 -16.18 8.55
N VAL A 479 26.30 -15.29 8.27
CA VAL A 479 26.19 -13.86 8.63
C VAL A 479 25.00 -13.23 7.93
N ASN A 480 24.83 -13.46 6.63
CA ASN A 480 23.67 -12.94 5.89
C ASN A 480 22.34 -13.47 6.47
N LYS A 481 22.26 -14.78 6.78
CA LYS A 481 21.07 -15.35 7.44
C LYS A 481 20.83 -14.78 8.83
N GLN A 482 21.89 -14.50 9.58
CA GLN A 482 21.79 -13.84 10.89
C GLN A 482 21.11 -12.48 10.74
N HIS A 483 21.56 -11.65 9.79
CA HIS A 483 20.94 -10.35 9.50
C HIS A 483 19.46 -10.48 9.10
N THR A 484 19.13 -11.46 8.24
CA THR A 484 17.74 -11.71 7.84
C THR A 484 16.87 -12.10 9.04
N PHE A 485 17.36 -12.95 9.95
CA PHE A 485 16.59 -13.35 11.14
C PHE A 485 16.40 -12.22 12.15
N VAL A 486 17.40 -11.34 12.31
CA VAL A 486 17.23 -10.10 13.10
C VAL A 486 16.10 -9.26 12.52
N ARG A 487 16.14 -8.99 11.21
CA ARG A 487 15.11 -8.20 10.53
C ARG A 487 13.72 -8.84 10.59
N ALA A 488 13.64 -10.17 10.46
CA ALA A 488 12.38 -10.90 10.57
C ALA A 488 11.79 -10.79 11.97
N LYS A 489 12.63 -10.91 12.99
CA LYS A 489 12.22 -10.75 14.39
C LYS A 489 11.70 -9.35 14.67
N ASP A 490 12.39 -8.33 14.16
CA ASP A 490 11.99 -6.92 14.29
C ASP A 490 10.65 -6.64 13.62
N TYR A 491 10.52 -7.05 12.35
CA TYR A 491 9.29 -6.93 11.58
C TYR A 491 8.11 -7.60 12.28
N ALA A 492 8.30 -8.83 12.75
CA ALA A 492 7.27 -9.58 13.47
C ALA A 492 6.89 -8.90 14.78
N SER A 493 7.86 -8.39 15.53
CA SER A 493 7.61 -7.68 16.81
C SER A 493 6.80 -6.42 16.58
N PHE A 494 7.13 -5.63 15.54
CA PHE A 494 6.35 -4.48 15.14
C PHE A 494 4.91 -4.87 14.76
N CYS A 495 4.73 -5.91 13.94
CA CYS A 495 3.40 -6.35 13.53
C CYS A 495 2.54 -6.86 14.70
N ILE A 496 3.14 -7.55 15.69
CA ILE A 496 2.41 -7.97 16.89
C ILE A 496 1.96 -6.75 17.71
N ALA A 497 2.82 -5.75 17.87
CA ALA A 497 2.45 -4.50 18.54
C ALA A 497 1.26 -3.82 17.84
N MET A 498 1.31 -3.75 16.51
CA MET A 498 0.21 -3.24 15.69
C MET A 498 -1.06 -4.05 15.87
N ILE A 499 -1.01 -5.39 15.88
CA ILE A 499 -2.18 -6.23 16.13
C ILE A 499 -2.82 -5.92 17.49
N HIS A 500 -2.02 -5.82 18.55
CA HIS A 500 -2.56 -5.43 19.87
C HIS A 500 -3.21 -4.05 19.84
N MET A 501 -2.59 -3.07 19.18
CA MET A 501 -3.15 -1.72 19.01
C MET A 501 -4.48 -1.75 18.23
N GLU A 502 -4.55 -2.49 17.13
CA GLU A 502 -5.74 -2.63 16.28
C GLU A 502 -6.86 -3.43 16.96
N GLN A 503 -6.56 -4.19 18.01
CA GLN A 503 -7.54 -4.85 18.89
C GLN A 503 -7.90 -4.00 20.12
N GLY A 504 -7.33 -2.80 20.27
CA GLY A 504 -7.56 -1.93 21.44
C GLY A 504 -6.81 -2.34 22.71
N HIS A 505 -5.92 -3.33 22.62
CA HIS A 505 -5.04 -3.77 23.72
C HIS A 505 -3.81 -2.86 23.85
N TYR A 506 -4.03 -1.58 24.15
CA TYR A 506 -2.96 -0.56 24.10
C TYR A 506 -1.81 -0.81 25.06
N GLN A 507 -2.07 -1.34 26.26
CA GLN A 507 -1.00 -1.63 27.22
C GLN A 507 -0.05 -2.73 26.72
N ASP A 508 -0.61 -3.76 26.06
CA ASP A 508 0.19 -4.81 25.44
C ASP A 508 0.97 -4.26 24.24
N ALA A 509 0.33 -3.43 23.42
CA ALA A 509 0.99 -2.77 22.29
C ALA A 509 2.18 -1.93 22.74
N ILE A 510 2.03 -1.15 23.82
CA ILE A 510 3.13 -0.38 24.45
C ILE A 510 4.26 -1.31 24.88
N GLU A 511 3.97 -2.41 25.58
CA GLU A 511 5.00 -3.37 26.00
C GLU A 511 5.78 -3.93 24.79
N TRP A 512 5.08 -4.26 23.71
CA TRP A 512 5.70 -4.74 22.47
C TRP A 512 6.55 -3.68 21.79
N PHE A 513 6.04 -2.45 21.61
CA PHE A 513 6.82 -1.37 21.01
C PHE A 513 8.08 -1.06 21.82
N GLU A 514 7.96 -0.85 23.13
CA GLU A 514 9.08 -0.41 23.98
C GLU A 514 10.13 -1.49 24.21
N ARG A 515 9.72 -2.75 24.39
CA ARG A 515 10.65 -3.81 24.82
C ARG A 515 11.15 -4.68 23.68
N ARG A 516 10.46 -4.68 22.53
CA ARG A 516 10.69 -5.68 21.47
C ARG A 516 10.87 -5.09 20.07
N THR A 517 10.59 -3.80 19.87
CA THR A 517 10.78 -3.13 18.57
C THR A 517 11.69 -1.91 18.66
N ILE A 518 11.47 -1.02 19.63
CA ILE A 518 12.32 0.14 19.87
C ILE A 518 13.54 -0.33 20.65
N ILE A 519 14.73 -0.08 20.10
CA ILE A 519 15.97 -0.49 20.74
C ILE A 519 16.59 0.75 21.36
N ASN A 520 16.54 0.83 22.69
CA ASN A 520 17.16 1.91 23.44
C ASN A 520 18.67 1.64 23.53
N THR A 521 19.48 2.49 22.90
CA THR A 521 20.95 2.45 22.95
C THR A 521 21.54 2.57 24.36
N ASN A 522 20.73 2.97 25.35
CA ASN A 522 21.12 3.12 26.76
C ASN A 522 20.75 1.94 27.67
N GLU A 523 20.00 0.93 27.19
CA GLU A 523 19.67 -0.26 27.96
C GLU A 523 20.36 -1.49 27.36
N GLY A 524 21.62 -1.70 27.73
CA GLY A 524 22.36 -2.87 27.30
C GLY A 524 21.66 -4.18 27.69
N ALA A 525 21.47 -5.07 26.71
CA ALA A 525 21.31 -6.54 26.74
C ALA A 525 20.44 -7.26 27.81
N ALA A 526 20.02 -6.63 28.91
CA ALA A 526 19.44 -7.28 30.06
C ALA A 526 17.91 -7.47 29.97
N ASN A 527 17.22 -6.66 29.16
CA ASN A 527 15.76 -6.69 29.09
C ASN A 527 15.18 -7.71 28.07
N ALA A 528 16.03 -8.34 27.25
CA ALA A 528 15.61 -9.42 26.36
C ALA A 528 15.41 -10.78 27.07
N GLU A 529 15.91 -10.95 28.30
CA GLU A 529 15.94 -12.26 28.97
C GLU A 529 14.65 -12.63 29.73
N GLY A 530 13.68 -11.73 29.86
CA GLY A 530 12.60 -11.89 30.84
C GLY A 530 11.41 -12.78 30.47
N LYS A 531 11.04 -12.93 29.19
CA LYS A 531 9.80 -13.63 28.78
C LYS A 531 9.81 -14.16 27.34
N GLU A 532 10.89 -14.78 26.87
CA GLU A 532 10.81 -15.57 25.63
C GLU A 532 10.41 -17.01 25.99
N ALA A 533 9.10 -17.30 25.97
CA ALA A 533 8.63 -18.68 26.00
C ALA A 533 9.01 -19.33 24.66
N THR A 534 9.84 -20.37 24.72
CA THR A 534 10.23 -21.18 23.55
C THR A 534 9.00 -21.86 22.96
N PRO A 535 8.52 -21.51 21.74
CA PRO A 535 7.52 -22.32 21.08
C PRO A 535 8.20 -23.62 20.63
N ALA A 536 7.51 -24.75 20.78
CA ALA A 536 7.96 -25.99 20.18
C ALA A 536 7.98 -25.82 18.66
N VAL A 537 9.17 -25.73 18.07
CA VAL A 537 9.37 -25.76 16.62
C VAL A 537 8.96 -27.15 16.13
N ASN A 538 7.72 -27.29 15.66
CA ASN A 538 7.34 -28.47 14.88
C ASN A 538 8.00 -28.33 13.51
N ALA A 539 9.11 -29.02 13.33
CA ALA A 539 9.79 -29.18 12.06
C ALA A 539 8.89 -29.93 11.06
N ALA A 540 8.00 -29.21 10.37
CA ALA A 540 7.39 -29.69 9.15
C ALA A 540 8.42 -29.51 8.02
N ALA A 541 9.15 -30.60 7.72
CA ALA A 541 10.10 -30.65 6.63
C ALA A 541 9.40 -30.32 5.30
N ASN A 542 9.64 -29.12 4.77
CA ASN A 542 9.15 -28.73 3.46
C ASN A 542 10.04 -29.41 2.39
N LYS A 543 9.62 -30.58 1.93
CA LYS A 543 10.26 -31.31 0.83
C LYS A 543 9.81 -30.71 -0.50
N ASN A 544 10.42 -29.62 -0.93
CA ASN A 544 10.42 -29.21 -2.34
C ASN A 544 11.73 -28.47 -2.62
N VAL A 545 12.72 -29.20 -3.15
CA VAL A 545 13.97 -28.65 -3.69
C VAL A 545 13.77 -28.46 -5.19
N PRO A 546 13.81 -27.23 -5.74
CA PRO A 546 14.01 -27.04 -7.16
C PRO A 546 15.49 -27.30 -7.49
N VAL A 547 15.74 -28.21 -8.41
CA VAL A 547 17.08 -28.50 -8.93
C VAL A 547 17.48 -27.40 -9.91
N GLY A 548 18.52 -26.64 -9.55
CA GLY A 548 19.16 -25.63 -10.39
C GLY A 548 20.25 -24.91 -9.62
N GLN A 549 21.43 -25.53 -9.48
CA GLN A 549 22.59 -24.87 -8.86
C GLN A 549 23.17 -23.81 -9.80
N PRO A 550 23.39 -22.57 -9.35
CA PRO A 550 24.26 -21.64 -10.06
C PRO A 550 25.73 -22.05 -9.84
N THR A 551 26.46 -22.32 -10.91
CA THR A 551 27.92 -22.45 -10.90
C THR A 551 28.53 -21.07 -10.69
N VAL A 552 29.06 -20.81 -9.49
CA VAL A 552 29.91 -19.65 -9.20
C VAL A 552 31.25 -19.83 -9.91
N ASN A 553 31.63 -18.87 -10.74
CA ASN A 553 32.91 -18.88 -11.45
C ASN A 553 34.06 -18.58 -10.46
N ILE A 554 34.88 -19.60 -10.19
CA ILE A 554 36.01 -19.55 -9.23
C ILE A 554 37.06 -18.50 -9.63
N GLN A 555 37.10 -18.06 -10.90
CA GLN A 555 38.03 -17.04 -11.37
C GLN A 555 37.74 -15.63 -10.83
N ASP A 556 36.49 -15.32 -10.46
CA ASP A 556 36.14 -14.02 -9.87
C ASP A 556 36.63 -13.89 -8.43
N ILE A 557 36.68 -15.02 -7.70
CA ILE A 557 37.18 -15.10 -6.31
C ILE A 557 38.71 -14.97 -6.24
N LEU A 558 39.42 -15.43 -7.27
CA LEU A 558 40.89 -15.45 -7.30
C LEU A 558 41.53 -14.12 -7.73
N SER A 559 40.73 -13.13 -8.17
CA SER A 559 41.24 -11.84 -8.67
C SER A 559 41.68 -10.85 -7.58
N GLY A 560 41.46 -11.17 -6.30
CA GLY A 560 42.19 -10.55 -5.17
C GLY A 560 42.02 -9.05 -4.93
N ASN A 561 41.21 -8.33 -5.72
CA ASN A 561 41.16 -6.86 -5.70
C ASN A 561 39.93 -6.25 -4.98
N SER A 562 39.11 -7.03 -4.28
CA SER A 562 37.93 -6.50 -3.57
C SER A 562 37.90 -6.78 -2.05
N LEU A 563 38.96 -7.34 -1.47
CA LEU A 563 38.95 -7.80 -0.06
C LEU A 563 39.85 -6.99 0.89
N THR A 564 40.22 -5.75 0.56
CA THR A 564 41.04 -4.88 1.44
C THR A 564 40.25 -3.86 2.26
N HIS A 565 38.92 -3.81 2.13
CA HIS A 565 38.07 -3.11 3.08
C HIS A 565 37.27 -4.14 3.87
N GLY A 566 37.86 -4.54 5.00
CA GLY A 566 37.10 -5.20 6.06
C GLY A 566 36.00 -4.24 6.49
N VAL A 567 34.78 -4.49 5.99
CA VAL A 567 33.57 -3.92 6.54
C VAL A 567 33.39 -4.57 7.90
N THR A 568 34.01 -3.95 8.90
CA THR A 568 33.57 -4.03 10.28
C THR A 568 32.36 -3.10 10.38
N GLU A 569 31.26 -3.47 9.71
CA GLU A 569 29.97 -2.94 10.09
C GLU A 569 29.58 -3.66 11.37
N ASP A 570 29.42 -2.85 12.41
CA ASP A 570 28.91 -3.23 13.70
C ASP A 570 27.66 -4.10 13.49
N ILE A 571 27.66 -5.35 13.96
CA ILE A 571 26.47 -6.23 14.02
C ILE A 571 25.55 -5.73 15.15
N SER A 572 25.53 -4.42 15.34
CA SER A 572 24.84 -3.81 16.45
C SER A 572 23.37 -3.87 16.10
N LEU A 573 22.65 -4.67 16.87
CA LEU A 573 21.19 -4.69 17.02
C LEU A 573 20.66 -3.30 17.46
N THR A 574 21.28 -2.16 17.15
CA THR A 574 21.06 -0.90 17.88
C THR A 574 19.84 -0.13 17.43
N ARG A 575 19.33 -0.37 16.23
CA ARG A 575 18.15 0.32 15.71
C ARG A 575 17.36 -0.58 14.77
N SER A 576 16.10 -0.82 15.10
CA SER A 576 15.20 -1.56 14.23
C SER A 576 14.88 -0.77 12.96
N ALA A 577 14.71 -1.46 11.83
CA ALA A 577 14.24 -0.84 10.58
C ALA A 577 12.84 -0.20 10.69
N PHE A 578 12.06 -0.60 11.71
CA PHE A 578 10.71 -0.09 11.99
C PHE A 578 10.67 0.85 13.20
N GLN A 579 11.82 1.26 13.74
CA GLN A 579 11.88 2.04 14.98
C GLN A 579 11.09 3.35 14.88
N ASP A 580 11.18 4.06 13.76
CA ASP A 580 10.50 5.34 13.59
C ASP A 580 8.99 5.18 13.56
N LEU A 581 8.50 4.16 12.83
CA LEU A 581 7.08 3.84 12.78
C LEU A 581 6.59 3.28 14.13
N ALA A 582 7.42 2.56 14.87
CA ALA A 582 7.12 2.06 16.21
C ALA A 582 7.00 3.22 17.22
N LEU A 583 7.90 4.20 17.19
CA LEU A 583 7.82 5.39 18.03
C LEU A 583 6.55 6.20 17.73
N TYR A 584 6.22 6.36 16.45
CA TYR A 584 4.97 7.01 16.05
C TYR A 584 3.75 6.28 16.61
N ASN A 585 3.64 4.96 16.42
CA ASN A 585 2.50 4.18 16.92
C ASN A 585 2.48 4.04 18.45
N LEU A 586 3.63 4.04 19.12
CA LEU A 586 3.73 4.10 20.57
C LEU A 586 3.10 5.40 21.10
N ALA A 587 3.45 6.55 20.49
CA ALA A 587 2.81 7.83 20.83
C ALA A 587 1.29 7.76 20.62
N ARG A 588 0.80 7.08 19.58
CA ARG A 588 -0.64 6.86 19.35
C ARG A 588 -1.30 6.00 20.42
N CYS A 589 -0.63 4.97 20.94
CA CYS A 589 -1.12 4.20 22.08
C CYS A 589 -1.23 5.06 23.33
N TYR A 590 -0.25 5.94 23.58
CA TYR A 590 -0.30 6.89 24.68
C TYR A 590 -1.47 7.88 24.55
N VAL A 591 -1.72 8.41 23.36
CA VAL A 591 -2.92 9.26 23.13
C VAL A 591 -4.21 8.49 23.39
N ALA A 592 -4.29 7.22 22.97
CA ALA A 592 -5.45 6.37 23.20
C ALA A 592 -5.71 6.05 24.69
N LEU A 593 -4.71 6.26 25.56
CA LEU A 593 -4.79 6.10 27.01
C LEU A 593 -4.84 7.44 27.76
N ASP A 594 -5.16 8.55 27.07
CA ASP A 594 -5.19 9.91 27.62
C ASP A 594 -3.85 10.36 28.24
N GLN A 595 -2.74 9.95 27.63
CA GLN A 595 -1.37 10.31 28.02
C GLN A 595 -0.70 11.20 26.96
N GLN A 596 -1.36 12.29 26.58
CA GLN A 596 -0.92 13.20 25.51
C GLN A 596 0.47 13.79 25.77
N ALA A 597 0.82 14.08 27.03
CA ALA A 597 2.13 14.62 27.39
C ALA A 597 3.28 13.66 27.04
N ALA A 598 3.12 12.36 27.35
CA ALA A 598 4.11 11.33 27.01
C ALA A 598 4.22 11.14 25.49
N ALA A 599 3.06 11.11 24.80
CA ALA A 599 3.02 11.05 23.34
C ALA A 599 3.74 12.25 22.69
N ALA A 600 3.52 13.46 23.21
CA ALA A 600 4.15 14.68 22.71
C ALA A 600 5.65 14.70 22.94
N GLU A 601 6.14 14.16 24.07
CA GLU A 601 7.57 14.04 24.36
C GLU A 601 8.27 13.12 23.37
N LEU A 602 7.69 11.94 23.09
CA LEU A 602 8.23 10.98 22.11
C LEU A 602 8.41 11.60 20.72
N LEU A 603 7.43 12.39 20.27
CA LEU A 603 7.43 12.94 18.91
C LEU A 603 8.25 14.24 18.77
N GLN A 604 8.59 14.91 19.88
CA GLN A 604 9.25 16.23 19.85
C GLN A 604 10.61 16.18 19.14
N ASN A 605 11.37 15.11 19.35
CA ASN A 605 12.73 14.95 18.84
C ASN A 605 12.80 13.83 17.80
N SER A 606 11.71 13.57 17.08
CA SER A 606 11.69 12.57 16.01
C SER A 606 12.78 12.87 14.96
N GLU A 607 13.54 11.86 14.60
CA GLU A 607 14.55 11.88 13.52
C GLU A 607 14.05 11.17 12.25
N SER A 608 12.76 10.83 12.20
CA SER A 608 12.18 10.09 11.08
C SER A 608 12.14 10.95 9.80
N GLU A 609 11.94 10.31 8.65
CA GLU A 609 11.60 11.02 7.40
C GLU A 609 10.33 11.89 7.53
N GLN A 610 9.50 11.63 8.55
CA GLN A 610 8.29 12.38 8.89
C GLN A 610 8.51 13.41 10.02
N GLN A 611 9.75 13.67 10.46
CA GLN A 611 10.06 14.50 11.63
C GLN A 611 9.29 15.83 11.72
N THR A 612 9.07 16.52 10.59
CA THR A 612 8.33 17.79 10.56
C THR A 612 6.86 17.61 10.97
N GLY A 613 6.24 16.52 10.52
CA GLY A 613 4.88 16.17 10.91
C GLY A 613 4.80 15.66 12.35
N ASP A 614 5.75 14.84 12.77
CA ASP A 614 5.83 14.35 14.15
C ASP A 614 5.94 15.51 15.16
N GLN A 615 6.80 16.49 14.87
CA GLN A 615 6.95 17.71 15.67
C GLN A 615 5.70 18.59 15.65
N GLN A 616 4.92 18.59 14.56
CA GLN A 616 3.65 19.31 14.49
C GLN A 616 2.59 18.60 15.35
N LEU A 617 2.50 17.27 15.27
CA LEU A 617 1.63 16.47 16.13
C LEU A 617 2.00 16.63 17.61
N SER A 618 3.29 16.61 17.94
CA SER A 618 3.78 16.90 19.29
C SER A 618 3.25 18.24 19.84
N LYS A 619 3.20 19.29 19.01
CA LYS A 619 2.64 20.58 19.40
C LYS A 619 1.13 20.51 19.61
N LEU A 620 0.41 19.88 18.69
CA LEU A 620 -1.05 19.68 18.80
C LEU A 620 -1.44 18.92 20.07
N LEU A 621 -0.63 17.96 20.51
CA LEU A 621 -0.90 17.17 21.72
C LEU A 621 -0.61 17.92 23.03
N ARG A 622 0.07 19.06 22.99
CA ARG A 622 0.38 19.89 24.18
C ARG A 622 -0.61 21.03 24.38
N GLU A 623 -1.27 21.42 23.30
CA GLU A 623 -2.33 22.43 23.25
C GLU A 623 -3.65 21.79 23.70
#